data_AF-A0A952EXF1-F1
#
_entry.id   AF-A0A952EXF1-F1
#
_cell.length_a   1.000
_cell.length_b   1.000
_cell.length_c   1.000
_cell.angle_alpha   90.00
_cell.angle_beta   90.00
_cell.angle_gamma   90.00
#
_symmetry.space_group_name_H-M   'P 1'
#
loop_
_entity.id
_entity.type
_entity.pdbx_description
1 polymer ?
#
loop_
_entity_poly.entity_id
_entity_poly.type
_entity_poly.pdbx_seq_one_letter_code
_entity_poly.pdbx_strand_id
1 'polypeptide(L)'
;MTGRNRALQSFLYQFSNFGRLPAPALRSVIDKLAPVGYAKGSLIIKEGDAAGPMYVIEKGRARVFTGVNGRERNLAFYREGDFFGELSILNGSPRAASVEAFTDCQLLSLEPKSVKELRDRFPQFEKLLSERLAVYQAKSEARIPLDFMSEMLPAETQAHDKTQLDGEQPAEPEDGKEDPFVDEQGLFRKRPKRVKKIDHIAQIDEMDCGAASLGMICRHFGRNVSLARIRQLCHTATDGTSLKALCRAATELGLAARALKVSLRNLPTMPLPAIVHWEGNHWIVLYDVDEHFVRVADPALGLLKIPRREFESKWTGYAALFDYTVAFENAPVSRPTFAWLLPFLAKFKLILLQVVGLSVGVTFLSLLF
;
A
#
# COMPACT_ATOMS: atom_id res chain seq x y z
N MET A 1 15.19 -15.66 26.70
CA MET A 1 15.22 -15.13 25.32
C MET A 1 16.40 -14.18 25.22
N THR A 2 17.36 -14.50 24.36
CA THR A 2 18.56 -13.70 24.08
C THR A 2 18.17 -12.34 23.46
N GLY A 3 19.01 -11.31 23.59
CA GLY A 3 18.74 -9.98 23.01
C GLY A 3 18.48 -10.01 21.50
N ARG A 4 19.16 -10.91 20.78
CA ARG A 4 18.93 -11.21 19.37
C ARG A 4 17.51 -11.71 19.07
N ASN A 5 16.96 -12.61 19.89
CA ASN A 5 15.61 -13.14 19.67
C ASN A 5 14.55 -12.06 19.86
N ARG A 6 14.78 -11.06 20.73
CA ARG A 6 13.89 -9.92 20.90
C ARG A 6 13.93 -8.98 19.68
N ALA A 7 15.12 -8.71 19.15
CA ALA A 7 15.29 -7.90 17.93
C ALA A 7 14.65 -8.59 16.71
N LEU A 8 14.87 -9.89 16.53
CA LEU A 8 14.23 -10.68 15.47
C LEU A 8 12.72 -10.75 15.62
N GLN A 9 12.22 -10.85 16.86
CA GLN A 9 10.79 -10.82 17.11
C GLN A 9 10.17 -9.48 16.72
N SER A 10 10.78 -8.36 17.11
CA SER A 10 10.35 -7.03 16.69
C SER A 10 10.40 -6.87 15.18
N PHE A 11 11.49 -7.32 14.54
CA PHE A 11 11.65 -7.27 13.10
C PHE A 11 10.56 -8.06 12.36
N LEU A 12 10.38 -9.35 12.71
CA LEU A 12 9.38 -10.20 12.05
C LEU A 12 7.96 -9.71 12.30
N TYR A 13 7.70 -9.10 13.45
CA TYR A 13 6.40 -8.52 13.78
C TYR A 13 6.10 -7.24 12.99
N GLN A 14 7.11 -6.38 12.78
CA GLN A 14 6.95 -5.06 12.14
C GLN A 14 7.07 -5.11 10.62
N PHE A 15 7.94 -5.96 10.09
CA PHE A 15 8.35 -5.87 8.68
C PHE A 15 7.95 -7.10 7.86
N SER A 16 7.56 -8.21 8.48
CA SER A 16 7.25 -9.45 7.75
C SER A 16 5.82 -9.94 7.97
N ASN A 17 5.28 -10.68 7.00
CA ASN A 17 3.97 -11.33 7.15
C ASN A 17 3.92 -12.35 8.31
N PHE A 18 5.07 -12.75 8.87
CA PHE A 18 5.14 -13.62 10.04
C PHE A 18 4.64 -12.96 11.33
N GLY A 19 4.45 -11.63 11.38
CA GLY A 19 3.84 -10.92 12.51
C GLY A 19 2.41 -11.37 12.83
N ARG A 20 1.71 -11.98 11.86
CA ARG A 20 0.37 -12.56 12.03
C ARG A 20 0.35 -13.87 12.80
N LEU A 21 1.52 -14.47 13.05
CA LEU A 21 1.62 -15.74 13.76
C LEU A 21 1.41 -15.54 15.27
N PRO A 22 0.70 -16.47 15.93
CA PRO A 22 0.64 -16.51 17.39
C PRO A 22 2.04 -16.54 17.99
N ALA A 23 2.24 -15.90 19.16
CA ALA A 23 3.54 -15.80 19.82
C ALA A 23 4.29 -17.15 19.96
N PRO A 24 3.64 -18.30 20.26
CA PRO A 24 4.31 -19.60 20.29
C PRO A 24 4.86 -20.04 18.92
N ALA A 25 4.12 -19.78 17.84
CA ALA A 25 4.53 -20.10 16.48
C ALA A 25 5.68 -19.20 16.05
N LEU A 26 5.56 -17.89 16.26
CA LEU A 26 6.61 -16.92 15.94
C LEU A 26 7.92 -17.23 16.68
N ARG A 27 7.84 -17.58 17.96
CA ARG A 27 9.02 -18.00 18.74
C ARG A 27 9.67 -19.26 18.17
N SER A 28 8.86 -20.25 17.79
CA SER A 28 9.37 -21.48 17.16
C SER A 28 10.01 -21.23 15.80
N VAL A 29 9.55 -20.22 15.05
CA VAL A 29 10.19 -19.77 13.81
C VAL A 29 11.54 -19.13 14.13
N ILE A 30 11.57 -18.15 15.04
CA ILE A 30 12.79 -17.42 15.43
C ILE A 30 13.90 -18.37 15.89
N ASP A 31 13.56 -19.37 16.70
CA ASP A 31 14.52 -20.33 17.24
C ASP A 31 15.14 -21.23 16.14
N LYS A 32 14.51 -21.30 14.96
CA LYS A 32 14.97 -22.10 13.80
C LYS A 32 15.60 -21.26 12.69
N LEU A 33 15.63 -19.93 12.79
CA LEU A 33 16.22 -19.04 11.79
C LEU A 33 17.74 -18.91 11.96
N ALA A 34 18.48 -19.11 10.87
CA ALA A 34 19.92 -18.92 10.80
C ALA A 34 20.27 -17.67 9.96
N PRO A 35 21.18 -16.79 10.40
CA PRO A 35 21.55 -15.61 9.63
C PRO A 35 22.55 -15.99 8.54
N VAL A 36 22.34 -15.46 7.33
CA VAL A 36 23.21 -15.68 6.16
C VAL A 36 23.38 -14.37 5.41
N GLY A 37 24.62 -14.06 4.98
CA GLY A 37 24.95 -12.86 4.23
C GLY A 37 25.25 -13.15 2.77
N TYR A 38 24.81 -12.27 1.87
CA TYR A 38 25.14 -12.30 0.44
C TYR A 38 25.57 -10.92 -0.02
N ALA A 39 26.71 -10.83 -0.72
CA ALA A 39 27.15 -9.59 -1.34
C ALA A 39 26.32 -9.28 -2.60
N LYS A 40 26.20 -8.01 -2.96
CA LYS A 40 25.58 -7.60 -4.22
C LYS A 40 26.11 -8.41 -5.42
N GLY A 41 25.19 -8.87 -6.26
CA GLY A 41 25.49 -9.70 -7.44
C GLY A 41 25.54 -11.21 -7.15
N SER A 42 25.50 -11.62 -5.88
CA SER A 42 25.56 -13.04 -5.52
C SER A 42 24.24 -13.74 -5.83
N LEU A 43 24.31 -14.91 -6.47
CA LEU A 43 23.17 -15.78 -6.68
C LEU A 43 22.80 -16.50 -5.38
N ILE A 44 21.56 -16.29 -4.90
CA ILE A 44 21.02 -16.86 -3.66
C ILE A 44 20.27 -18.16 -3.94
N ILE A 45 19.47 -18.18 -5.02
CA ILE A 45 18.74 -19.35 -5.52
C ILE A 45 18.98 -19.43 -7.02
N LYS A 46 19.19 -20.63 -7.54
CA LYS A 46 19.23 -20.90 -8.98
C LYS A 46 17.97 -21.65 -9.41
N GLU A 47 17.36 -21.22 -10.50
CA GLU A 47 16.25 -21.91 -11.14
C GLU A 47 16.65 -23.35 -11.51
N GLY A 48 15.73 -24.30 -11.30
CA GLY A 48 15.93 -25.72 -11.59
C GLY A 48 16.66 -26.52 -10.50
N ASP A 49 17.28 -25.86 -9.52
CA ASP A 49 17.89 -26.56 -8.38
C ASP A 49 16.83 -27.32 -7.55
N ALA A 50 17.28 -28.33 -6.81
CA ALA A 50 16.43 -29.04 -5.86
C ALA A 50 15.91 -28.11 -4.74
N ALA A 51 14.88 -28.56 -4.04
CA ALA A 51 14.33 -27.83 -2.90
C ALA A 51 15.42 -27.60 -1.83
N GLY A 52 15.63 -26.34 -1.48
CA GLY A 52 16.57 -25.91 -0.43
C GLY A 52 15.89 -24.99 0.58
N PRO A 53 16.64 -24.28 1.44
CA PRO A 53 16.08 -23.41 2.48
C PRO A 53 15.23 -22.29 1.88
N MET A 54 14.26 -21.80 2.66
CA MET A 54 13.61 -20.53 2.38
C MET A 54 14.35 -19.41 3.12
N TYR A 55 14.20 -18.17 2.64
CA TYR A 55 14.89 -17.01 3.18
C TYR A 55 13.91 -15.91 3.51
N VAL A 56 14.19 -15.13 4.56
CA VAL A 56 13.54 -13.85 4.88
C VAL A 56 14.60 -12.76 4.77
N ILE A 57 14.29 -11.64 4.11
CA ILE A 57 15.23 -10.52 3.99
C ILE A 57 15.17 -9.69 5.25
N GLU A 58 16.22 -9.75 6.08
CA GLU A 58 16.38 -8.87 7.24
C GLU A 58 16.84 -7.46 6.81
N LYS A 59 17.77 -7.40 5.85
CA LYS A 59 18.29 -6.14 5.30
C LYS A 59 18.68 -6.30 3.83
N GLY A 60 18.43 -5.28 3.01
CA GLY A 60 18.84 -5.25 1.60
C GLY A 60 17.72 -5.56 0.60
N ARG A 61 18.09 -5.84 -0.65
CA ARG A 61 17.16 -6.12 -1.76
C ARG A 61 17.65 -7.28 -2.62
N ALA A 62 16.72 -8.11 -3.06
CA ALA A 62 16.99 -9.19 -4.01
C ALA A 62 16.15 -9.04 -5.28
N ARG A 63 16.65 -9.56 -6.40
CA ARG A 63 15.96 -9.61 -7.69
C ARG A 63 15.63 -11.06 -8.01
N VAL A 64 14.39 -11.34 -8.38
CA VAL A 64 13.95 -12.67 -8.85
C VAL A 64 13.77 -12.64 -10.37
N PHE A 65 14.29 -13.65 -11.06
CA PHE A 65 14.29 -13.72 -12.52
C PHE A 65 14.28 -15.19 -12.99
N THR A 66 13.82 -15.42 -14.22
CA THR A 66 13.90 -16.74 -14.89
C THR A 66 14.68 -16.64 -16.18
N GLY A 67 15.31 -17.74 -16.58
CA GLY A 67 16.00 -17.85 -17.87
C GLY A 67 15.11 -18.50 -18.92
N VAL A 68 14.59 -17.74 -19.88
CA VAL A 68 13.84 -18.31 -21.02
C VAL A 68 14.61 -18.02 -22.31
N ASN A 69 15.02 -19.08 -23.03
CA ASN A 69 15.75 -18.99 -24.31
C ASN A 69 17.01 -18.11 -24.25
N GLY A 70 17.77 -18.17 -23.15
CA GLY A 70 19.02 -17.40 -22.98
C GLY A 70 18.82 -15.91 -22.65
N ARG A 71 17.57 -15.44 -22.50
CA ARG A 71 17.27 -14.09 -21.99
C ARG A 71 16.76 -14.17 -20.56
N GLU A 72 17.36 -13.39 -19.67
CA GLU A 72 16.88 -13.23 -18.30
C GLU A 72 15.61 -12.38 -18.30
N ARG A 73 14.51 -12.95 -17.79
CA ARG A 73 13.26 -12.23 -17.53
C ARG A 73 13.18 -11.90 -16.05
N ASN A 74 13.32 -10.63 -15.71
CA ASN A 74 13.09 -10.15 -14.35
C ASN A 74 11.62 -10.31 -13.98
N LEU A 75 11.35 -11.06 -12.91
CA LEU A 75 10.00 -11.30 -12.40
C LEU A 75 9.59 -10.23 -11.37
N ALA A 76 10.46 -9.90 -10.42
CA ALA A 76 10.20 -8.93 -9.36
C ALA A 76 11.48 -8.56 -8.57
N PHE A 77 11.34 -7.62 -7.64
CA PHE A 77 12.32 -7.33 -6.60
C PHE A 77 11.71 -7.59 -5.22
N TYR A 78 12.49 -8.19 -4.33
CA TYR A 78 12.19 -8.38 -2.92
C TYR A 78 12.87 -7.31 -2.07
N ARG A 79 12.20 -6.87 -1.02
CA ARG A 79 12.65 -5.88 -0.04
C ARG A 79 12.70 -6.48 1.38
N GLU A 80 13.22 -5.70 2.32
CA GLU A 80 13.23 -6.03 3.74
C GLU A 80 11.83 -6.47 4.21
N GLY A 81 11.78 -7.61 4.91
CA GLY A 81 10.54 -8.22 5.37
C GLY A 81 9.93 -9.26 4.41
N ASP A 82 10.26 -9.21 3.12
CA ASP A 82 9.84 -10.24 2.17
C ASP A 82 10.57 -11.56 2.45
N PHE A 83 9.92 -12.68 2.12
CA PHE A 83 10.55 -14.01 2.12
C PHE A 83 10.54 -14.62 0.72
N PHE A 84 11.28 -15.69 0.46
CA PHE A 84 11.25 -16.43 -0.81
C PHE A 84 11.84 -17.83 -0.67
N GLY A 85 11.62 -18.68 -1.67
CA GLY A 85 12.12 -20.06 -1.70
C GLY A 85 11.21 -21.07 -0.98
N GLU A 86 10.05 -20.66 -0.53
CA GLU A 86 9.04 -21.50 0.10
C GLU A 86 8.40 -22.49 -0.87
N LEU A 87 8.27 -22.11 -2.15
CA LEU A 87 7.50 -22.85 -3.15
C LEU A 87 7.97 -24.29 -3.30
N SER A 88 9.28 -24.47 -3.55
CA SER A 88 9.90 -25.79 -3.73
C SER A 88 9.72 -26.71 -2.51
N ILE A 89 9.58 -26.13 -1.31
CA ILE A 89 9.37 -26.88 -0.08
C ILE A 89 7.91 -27.35 0.03
N LEU A 90 6.97 -26.51 -0.41
CA LEU A 90 5.53 -26.76 -0.31
C LEU A 90 5.03 -27.77 -1.35
N ASN A 91 5.41 -27.60 -2.61
CA ASN A 91 4.91 -28.39 -3.73
C ASN A 91 5.85 -29.53 -4.16
N GLY A 92 7.07 -29.59 -3.59
CA GLY A 92 8.09 -30.57 -3.95
C GLY A 92 8.70 -30.38 -5.35
N SER A 93 8.47 -29.25 -6.01
CA SER A 93 9.04 -28.93 -7.32
C SER A 93 10.47 -28.40 -7.21
N PRO A 94 11.27 -28.45 -8.29
CA PRO A 94 12.50 -27.67 -8.39
C PRO A 94 12.25 -26.17 -8.16
N ARG A 95 13.32 -25.42 -7.89
CA ARG A 95 13.28 -23.96 -7.76
C ARG A 95 12.69 -23.34 -9.02
N ALA A 96 11.58 -22.61 -8.86
CA ALA A 96 10.82 -22.05 -9.98
C ALA A 96 11.47 -20.82 -10.64
N ALA A 97 12.41 -20.17 -9.94
CA ALA A 97 13.10 -18.98 -10.43
C ALA A 97 14.45 -18.81 -9.73
N SER A 98 15.33 -18.05 -10.36
CA SER A 98 16.60 -17.61 -9.79
C SER A 98 16.38 -16.36 -8.94
N VAL A 99 17.17 -16.20 -7.87
CA VAL A 99 17.16 -15.03 -7.00
C VAL A 99 18.59 -14.57 -6.79
N GLU A 100 18.86 -13.30 -7.06
CA GLU A 100 20.18 -12.66 -6.91
C GLU A 100 20.10 -11.48 -5.94
N ALA A 101 21.15 -11.28 -5.15
CA ALA A 101 21.28 -10.12 -4.28
C ALA A 101 21.47 -8.84 -5.13
N PHE A 102 20.50 -7.93 -5.10
CA PHE A 102 20.55 -6.67 -5.84
C PHE A 102 21.35 -5.58 -5.10
N THR A 103 21.40 -5.70 -3.77
CA THR A 103 22.32 -5.00 -2.86
C THR A 103 23.03 -6.03 -1.99
N ASP A 104 23.91 -5.60 -1.09
CA ASP A 104 24.33 -6.45 0.01
C ASP A 104 23.09 -6.83 0.84
N CYS A 105 22.96 -8.11 1.16
CA CYS A 105 21.79 -8.70 1.79
C CYS A 105 22.17 -9.42 3.08
N GLN A 106 21.42 -9.16 4.14
CA GLN A 106 21.36 -9.97 5.35
C GLN A 106 20.04 -10.72 5.35
N LEU A 107 20.12 -12.05 5.33
CA LEU A 107 18.98 -12.94 5.21
C LEU A 107 18.87 -13.85 6.44
N LEU A 108 17.66 -14.31 6.71
CA LEU A 108 17.38 -15.34 7.70
C LEU A 108 16.92 -16.59 6.95
N SER A 109 17.73 -17.65 6.96
CA SER A 109 17.42 -18.92 6.33
C SER A 109 16.64 -19.84 7.26
N LEU A 110 15.71 -20.59 6.68
CA LEU A 110 14.91 -21.61 7.34
C LEU A 110 14.95 -22.90 6.53
N GLU A 111 15.48 -23.95 7.15
CA GLU A 111 15.69 -25.25 6.49
C GLU A 111 14.37 -25.95 6.12
N PRO A 112 14.31 -26.74 5.03
CA PRO A 112 13.09 -27.44 4.61
C PRO A 112 12.48 -28.33 5.70
N LYS A 113 13.31 -28.99 6.51
CA LYS A 113 12.85 -29.80 7.65
C LYS A 113 12.12 -28.94 8.69
N SER A 114 12.69 -27.77 8.99
CA SER A 114 12.11 -26.79 9.93
C SER A 114 10.79 -26.24 9.41
N VAL A 115 10.69 -25.93 8.11
CA VAL A 115 9.44 -25.48 7.48
C VAL A 115 8.35 -26.55 7.58
N LYS A 116 8.68 -27.82 7.32
CA LYS A 116 7.75 -28.95 7.45
C LYS A 116 7.26 -29.10 8.90
N GLU A 117 8.17 -29.12 9.86
CA GLU A 117 7.83 -29.19 11.29
C GLU A 117 6.92 -28.04 11.74
N LEU A 118 7.21 -26.81 11.30
CA LEU A 118 6.41 -25.63 11.62
C LEU A 118 5.01 -25.69 11.01
N ARG A 119 4.90 -26.18 9.77
CA ARG A 119 3.63 -26.39 9.07
C ARG A 119 2.75 -27.39 9.80
N ASP A 120 3.33 -28.54 10.16
CA ASP A 120 2.60 -29.63 10.82
C ASP A 120 2.15 -29.23 12.24
N ARG A 121 2.94 -28.38 12.93
CA ARG A 121 2.67 -27.94 14.29
C ARG A 121 1.76 -26.72 14.39
N PHE A 122 1.79 -25.82 13.40
CA PHE A 122 1.10 -24.53 13.45
C PHE A 122 0.28 -24.28 12.17
N PRO A 123 -1.03 -24.55 12.18
CA PRO A 123 -1.90 -24.35 11.02
C PRO A 123 -1.90 -22.91 10.46
N GLN A 124 -1.64 -21.91 11.32
CA GLN A 124 -1.52 -20.50 10.88
C GLN A 124 -0.27 -20.28 10.02
N PHE A 125 0.81 -21.01 10.28
CA PHE A 125 2.03 -20.99 9.48
C PHE A 125 1.79 -21.62 8.10
N GLU A 126 1.09 -22.76 8.07
CA GLU A 126 0.64 -23.36 6.81
C GLU A 126 -0.20 -22.38 5.98
N LYS A 127 -1.23 -21.78 6.61
CA LYS A 127 -2.11 -20.83 5.93
C LYS A 127 -1.33 -19.65 5.32
N LEU A 128 -0.38 -19.08 6.07
CA LEU A 128 0.49 -17.99 5.60
C LEU A 128 1.28 -18.37 4.35
N LEU A 129 1.84 -19.59 4.32
CA LEU A 129 2.60 -20.09 3.18
C LEU A 129 1.69 -20.42 1.98
N SER A 130 0.53 -21.02 2.23
CA SER A 130 -0.44 -21.41 1.21
C SER A 130 -1.13 -20.21 0.54
N GLU A 131 -1.44 -19.15 1.29
CA GLU A 131 -1.98 -17.89 0.73
C GLU A 131 -1.01 -17.29 -0.30
N ARG A 132 0.29 -17.45 -0.09
CA ARG A 132 1.30 -17.01 -1.04
C ARG A 132 1.40 -17.91 -2.27
N LEU A 133 1.22 -19.22 -2.11
CA LEU A 133 1.24 -20.20 -3.21
C LEU A 133 0.12 -19.94 -4.24
N ALA A 134 -1.08 -19.59 -3.78
CA ALA A 134 -2.22 -19.27 -4.65
C ALA A 134 -1.94 -18.07 -5.58
N VAL A 135 -1.15 -17.10 -5.12
CA VAL A 135 -0.74 -15.92 -5.91
C VAL A 135 0.24 -16.30 -7.03
N TYR A 136 1.02 -17.37 -6.85
CA TYR A 136 1.99 -17.84 -7.86
C TYR A 136 1.38 -18.81 -8.88
N GLN A 137 0.54 -19.77 -8.47
CA GLN A 137 -0.08 -20.75 -9.39
C GLN A 137 -1.03 -20.10 -10.39
N ALA A 138 -1.75 -19.06 -9.98
CA ALA A 138 -2.57 -18.23 -10.88
C ALA A 138 -1.76 -17.58 -12.02
N LYS A 139 -0.43 -17.45 -11.86
CA LYS A 139 0.48 -16.88 -12.88
C LYS A 139 1.19 -17.93 -13.74
N SER A 140 1.28 -19.19 -13.30
CA SER A 140 2.01 -20.25 -14.03
C SER A 140 1.14 -21.15 -14.91
N GLU A 141 -0.17 -21.28 -14.63
CA GLU A 141 -1.08 -22.07 -15.48
C GLU A 141 -1.51 -21.34 -16.77
N ALA A 142 -1.35 -20.01 -16.83
CA ALA A 142 -1.53 -19.24 -18.05
C ALA A 142 -0.28 -19.34 -18.95
N ARG A 143 -0.13 -20.46 -19.68
CA ARG A 143 0.84 -20.56 -20.79
C ARG A 143 0.47 -19.55 -21.88
N ILE A 144 1.44 -18.72 -22.22
CA ILE A 144 1.37 -17.48 -23.02
C ILE A 144 1.35 -17.77 -24.54
N PRO A 145 0.48 -17.11 -25.34
CA PRO A 145 0.70 -16.89 -26.77
C PRO A 145 1.61 -15.67 -27.06
N LEU A 146 2.40 -15.76 -28.13
CA LEU A 146 3.63 -14.99 -28.40
C LEU A 146 3.51 -13.48 -28.73
N ASP A 147 2.33 -12.86 -28.76
CA ASP A 147 2.15 -11.47 -29.23
C ASP A 147 1.61 -10.51 -28.17
N PHE A 148 2.34 -10.34 -27.07
CA PHE A 148 2.04 -9.28 -26.08
C PHE A 148 3.32 -8.67 -25.53
N MET A 149 4.12 -8.05 -26.42
CA MET A 149 5.21 -7.16 -26.00
C MET A 149 4.66 -5.78 -25.65
N SER A 150 3.89 -5.75 -24.55
CA SER A 150 3.93 -4.61 -23.66
C SER A 150 3.30 -4.95 -22.30
N GLU A 151 4.00 -4.56 -21.23
CA GLU A 151 3.64 -4.56 -19.79
C GLU A 151 4.16 -5.64 -18.82
N MET A 152 4.24 -5.26 -17.52
CA MET A 152 4.57 -6.08 -16.32
C MET A 152 5.03 -5.26 -15.05
N LEU A 153 4.18 -4.48 -14.34
CA LEU A 153 4.32 -3.77 -13.03
C LEU A 153 4.53 -4.74 -11.82
N PRO A 154 4.94 -4.24 -10.62
CA PRO A 154 5.12 -5.09 -9.44
C PRO A 154 3.83 -5.78 -8.99
N ALA A 155 3.97 -7.02 -8.53
CA ALA A 155 2.98 -8.11 -8.47
C ALA A 155 1.63 -7.92 -7.73
N GLU A 156 1.24 -6.74 -7.25
CA GLU A 156 -0.16 -6.42 -6.92
C GLU A 156 -0.87 -5.64 -8.04
N THR A 157 -0.11 -5.25 -9.05
CA THR A 157 -0.59 -4.57 -10.24
C THR A 157 0.01 -5.30 -11.42
N GLN A 158 -0.75 -6.19 -12.06
CA GLN A 158 -0.95 -6.29 -13.51
C GLN A 158 -1.42 -7.68 -13.95
N ALA A 159 -2.49 -7.71 -14.77
CA ALA A 159 -2.43 -8.24 -16.12
C ALA A 159 -3.78 -8.24 -16.87
N HIS A 160 -4.23 -7.07 -17.33
CA HIS A 160 -4.98 -6.82 -18.57
C HIS A 160 -4.76 -5.31 -18.80
N ASP A 161 -4.25 -4.79 -19.90
CA ASP A 161 -3.98 -5.25 -21.24
C ASP A 161 -2.99 -4.23 -21.83
N LYS A 162 -2.07 -4.66 -22.69
CA LYS A 162 -1.19 -3.75 -23.42
C LYS A 162 -0.85 -4.37 -24.76
N THR A 163 -1.60 -3.96 -25.76
CA THR A 163 -1.20 -3.97 -27.16
C THR A 163 -0.57 -2.61 -27.51
N GLN A 164 0.74 -2.66 -27.76
CA GLN A 164 1.48 -2.05 -28.87
C GLN A 164 1.08 -0.65 -29.37
N LEU A 165 1.97 0.31 -29.08
CA LEU A 165 2.30 1.41 -29.99
C LEU A 165 3.29 0.85 -31.01
N ASP A 166 2.76 0.39 -32.15
CA ASP A 166 3.33 0.50 -33.52
C ASP A 166 2.55 -0.48 -34.42
N GLY A 167 1.52 0.04 -35.11
CA GLY A 167 0.73 -0.69 -36.11
C GLY A 167 -0.75 -0.84 -35.75
N GLU A 168 -1.60 -0.05 -36.42
CA GLU A 168 -3.07 -0.05 -36.43
C GLU A 168 -3.81 0.42 -35.15
N GLN A 169 -4.54 1.53 -35.34
CA GLN A 169 -5.41 2.21 -34.39
C GLN A 169 -6.35 1.25 -33.63
N PRO A 170 -6.55 1.42 -32.31
CA PRO A 170 -7.66 0.78 -31.62
C PRO A 170 -8.97 1.34 -32.17
N ALA A 171 -9.93 0.43 -32.38
CA ALA A 171 -11.26 0.67 -32.92
C ALA A 171 -11.93 1.92 -32.33
N GLU A 172 -12.64 2.64 -33.20
CA GLU A 172 -13.41 3.83 -32.84
C GLU A 172 -14.27 3.60 -31.59
N PRO A 173 -14.35 4.59 -30.68
CA PRO A 173 -15.22 4.49 -29.52
C PRO A 173 -16.67 4.35 -30.00
N GLU A 174 -17.39 3.37 -29.45
CA GLU A 174 -18.85 3.37 -29.53
C GLU A 174 -19.35 4.73 -29.00
N ASP A 175 -20.15 5.39 -29.84
CA ASP A 175 -20.67 6.74 -29.68
C ASP A 175 -21.00 7.14 -28.23
N GLY A 176 -20.34 8.19 -27.74
CA GLY A 176 -21.00 9.18 -26.87
C GLY A 176 -20.70 9.18 -25.37
N LYS A 177 -19.62 8.59 -24.85
CA LYS A 177 -19.19 8.82 -23.45
C LYS A 177 -17.72 9.21 -23.33
N GLU A 178 -17.47 10.45 -22.92
CA GLU A 178 -16.15 11.00 -22.58
C GLU A 178 -15.48 10.18 -21.46
N ASP A 179 -14.21 9.76 -21.65
CA ASP A 179 -13.41 9.11 -20.59
C ASP A 179 -13.01 10.17 -19.54
N PRO A 180 -13.26 9.93 -18.24
CA PRO A 180 -12.99 10.89 -17.17
C PRO A 180 -11.53 11.34 -17.03
N PHE A 181 -10.55 10.68 -17.65
CA PHE A 181 -9.13 11.05 -17.53
C PHE A 181 -8.54 11.70 -18.77
N VAL A 182 -9.30 11.72 -19.88
CA VAL A 182 -8.76 11.98 -21.21
C VAL A 182 -9.41 13.24 -21.79
N ASP A 183 -8.61 14.10 -22.40
CA ASP A 183 -9.11 15.26 -23.15
C ASP A 183 -9.59 14.86 -24.56
N GLU A 184 -10.17 15.80 -25.30
CA GLU A 184 -10.65 15.61 -26.68
C GLU A 184 -9.54 15.12 -27.64
N GLN A 185 -8.26 15.24 -27.26
CA GLN A 185 -7.10 14.80 -28.04
C GLN A 185 -6.49 13.46 -27.58
N GLY A 186 -7.09 12.78 -26.60
CA GLY A 186 -6.55 11.50 -26.12
C GLY A 186 -5.46 11.62 -25.05
N LEU A 187 -5.15 12.82 -24.54
CA LEU A 187 -4.12 13.07 -23.53
C LEU A 187 -4.70 13.21 -22.12
N PHE A 188 -3.86 13.05 -21.09
CA PHE A 188 -4.30 13.24 -19.71
C PHE A 188 -4.75 14.68 -19.46
N ARG A 189 -6.00 14.84 -19.02
CA ARG A 189 -6.60 16.14 -18.78
C ARG A 189 -5.97 16.83 -17.56
N LYS A 190 -5.07 17.78 -17.78
CA LYS A 190 -4.64 18.69 -16.71
C LYS A 190 -5.75 19.71 -16.43
N ARG A 191 -6.17 19.82 -15.17
CA ARG A 191 -7.16 20.83 -14.77
C ARG A 191 -6.57 22.24 -14.93
N PRO A 192 -7.28 23.18 -15.59
CA PRO A 192 -6.74 24.50 -15.92
C PRO A 192 -6.52 25.38 -14.68
N LYS A 193 -7.24 25.10 -13.57
CA LYS A 193 -7.11 25.84 -12.32
C LYS A 193 -6.19 25.11 -11.36
N ARG A 194 -5.08 25.77 -11.00
CA ARG A 194 -4.19 25.37 -9.92
C ARG A 194 -4.97 25.18 -8.61
N VAL A 195 -4.75 24.07 -7.92
CA VAL A 195 -5.35 23.81 -6.60
C VAL A 195 -4.67 24.71 -5.57
N LYS A 196 -5.37 25.75 -5.12
CA LYS A 196 -4.79 26.76 -4.21
C LYS A 196 -4.63 26.25 -2.78
N LYS A 197 -5.52 25.36 -2.33
CA LYS A 197 -5.55 24.81 -0.97
C LYS A 197 -6.23 23.44 -0.99
N ILE A 198 -5.75 22.56 -0.12
CA ILE A 198 -6.40 21.29 0.20
C ILE A 198 -6.65 21.24 1.70
N ASP A 199 -7.81 20.70 2.10
CA ASP A 199 -8.14 20.55 3.51
C ASP A 199 -7.44 19.31 4.06
N HIS A 200 -6.40 19.55 4.85
CA HIS A 200 -5.61 18.49 5.47
C HIS A 200 -6.46 17.63 6.41
N ILE A 201 -6.18 16.33 6.38
CA ILE A 201 -6.70 15.34 7.33
C ILE A 201 -5.51 14.67 7.97
N ALA A 202 -5.39 14.83 9.29
CA ALA A 202 -4.40 14.09 10.07
C ALA A 202 -4.77 12.62 10.14
N GLN A 203 -3.76 11.75 9.97
CA GLN A 203 -3.94 10.33 10.23
C GLN A 203 -4.19 10.08 11.73
N ILE A 204 -5.08 9.15 12.05
CA ILE A 204 -5.34 8.75 13.45
C ILE A 204 -4.30 7.72 13.90
N ASP A 205 -3.90 6.84 12.99
CA ASP A 205 -2.91 5.77 13.18
C ASP A 205 -1.81 5.86 12.12
N GLU A 206 -0.64 5.28 12.38
CA GLU A 206 0.47 5.21 11.41
C GLU A 206 0.05 4.54 10.09
N MET A 207 -0.85 3.54 10.17
CA MET A 207 -1.32 2.79 9.00
C MET A 207 -2.41 3.52 8.20
N ASP A 208 -2.90 4.67 8.68
CA ASP A 208 -4.01 5.41 8.09
C ASP A 208 -3.60 6.43 7.02
N CYS A 209 -2.32 6.53 6.67
CA CYS A 209 -1.83 7.53 5.71
C CYS A 209 -2.59 7.47 4.36
N GLY A 210 -2.89 6.26 3.87
CA GLY A 210 -3.68 6.06 2.65
C GLY A 210 -5.15 6.51 2.80
N ALA A 211 -5.81 6.11 3.88
CA ALA A 211 -7.20 6.48 4.15
C ALA A 211 -7.37 7.99 4.37
N ALA A 212 -6.44 8.62 5.09
CA ALA A 212 -6.41 10.06 5.29
C ALA A 212 -6.18 10.81 3.96
N SER A 213 -5.27 10.31 3.13
CA SER A 213 -5.01 10.84 1.78
C SER A 213 -6.25 10.78 0.89
N LEU A 214 -6.95 9.64 0.84
CA LEU A 214 -8.20 9.52 0.10
C LEU A 214 -9.30 10.41 0.68
N GLY A 215 -9.33 10.62 2.00
CA GLY A 215 -10.23 11.59 2.63
C GLY A 215 -9.98 13.02 2.14
N MET A 216 -8.71 13.44 2.02
CA MET A 216 -8.37 14.77 1.48
C MET A 216 -8.81 14.92 0.02
N ILE A 217 -8.67 13.86 -0.79
CA ILE A 217 -9.20 13.81 -2.15
C ILE A 217 -10.73 13.96 -2.15
N CYS A 218 -11.46 13.21 -1.32
CA CYS A 218 -12.91 13.31 -1.22
C CYS A 218 -13.36 14.73 -0.86
N ARG A 219 -12.67 15.38 0.09
CA ARG A 219 -12.93 16.77 0.47
C ARG A 219 -12.68 17.74 -0.67
N HIS A 220 -11.61 17.52 -1.43
CA HIS A 220 -11.32 18.33 -2.62
C HIS A 220 -12.47 18.29 -3.64
N PHE A 221 -13.09 17.12 -3.82
CA PHE A 221 -14.29 16.95 -4.66
C PHE A 221 -15.61 17.36 -3.97
N GLY A 222 -15.54 17.99 -2.80
CA GLY A 222 -16.69 18.57 -2.11
C GLY A 222 -17.47 17.62 -1.20
N ARG A 223 -16.95 16.42 -0.90
CA ARG A 223 -17.63 15.44 -0.03
C ARG A 223 -16.80 15.07 1.20
N ASN A 224 -17.34 15.40 2.38
CA ASN A 224 -16.73 15.05 3.66
C ASN A 224 -17.09 13.62 4.08
N VAL A 225 -16.43 12.63 3.48
CA VAL A 225 -16.57 11.22 3.89
C VAL A 225 -15.84 10.98 5.21
N SER A 226 -16.42 10.19 6.12
CA SER A 226 -15.77 9.89 7.41
C SER A 226 -14.51 9.04 7.22
N LEU A 227 -13.45 9.33 7.99
CA LEU A 227 -12.21 8.56 7.92
C LEU A 227 -12.44 7.09 8.28
N ALA A 228 -13.32 6.79 9.23
CA ALA A 228 -13.70 5.42 9.59
C ALA A 228 -14.31 4.65 8.40
N ARG A 229 -15.17 5.30 7.60
CA ARG A 229 -15.76 4.68 6.41
C ARG A 229 -14.69 4.45 5.35
N ILE A 230 -13.81 5.42 5.12
CA ILE A 230 -12.72 5.28 4.17
C ILE A 230 -11.78 4.14 4.58
N ARG A 231 -11.40 4.06 5.86
CA ARG A 231 -10.58 2.96 6.41
C ARG A 231 -11.21 1.59 6.14
N GLN A 232 -12.53 1.46 6.34
CA GLN A 232 -13.29 0.25 6.04
C GLN A 232 -13.24 -0.12 4.56
N LEU A 233 -13.48 0.84 3.65
CA LEU A 233 -13.48 0.62 2.19
C LEU A 233 -12.08 0.30 1.65
N CYS A 234 -11.07 0.95 2.20
CA CYS A 234 -9.67 0.66 1.91
C CYS A 234 -9.23 -0.71 2.47
N HIS A 235 -10.05 -1.37 3.31
CA HIS A 235 -9.68 -2.56 4.08
C HIS A 235 -8.32 -2.40 4.77
N THR A 236 -8.11 -1.22 5.36
CA THR A 236 -6.83 -0.87 5.99
C THR A 236 -6.61 -1.82 7.17
N ALA A 237 -5.68 -2.76 7.02
CA ALA A 237 -5.31 -3.75 8.03
C ALA A 237 -4.02 -3.29 8.74
N THR A 238 -3.33 -4.21 9.41
CA THR A 238 -2.06 -3.95 10.11
C THR A 238 -0.89 -3.55 9.20
N ASP A 239 -1.02 -3.75 7.88
CA ASP A 239 0.07 -3.59 6.91
C ASP A 239 -0.11 -2.34 6.00
N GLY A 240 -1.12 -1.50 6.30
CA GLY A 240 -1.36 -0.22 5.63
C GLY A 240 -2.35 -0.33 4.48
N THR A 241 -2.40 0.71 3.64
CA THR A 241 -3.27 0.74 2.45
C THR A 241 -2.46 0.54 1.17
N SER A 242 -2.85 -0.40 0.31
CA SER A 242 -2.23 -0.55 -1.03
C SER A 242 -2.83 0.43 -2.05
N LEU A 243 -2.09 0.74 -3.11
CA LEU A 243 -2.56 1.62 -4.20
C LEU A 243 -3.84 1.11 -4.87
N LYS A 244 -3.94 -0.21 -5.02
CA LYS A 244 -5.13 -0.88 -5.57
C LYS A 244 -6.32 -0.73 -4.63
N ALA A 245 -6.11 -0.88 -3.32
CA ALA A 245 -7.15 -0.68 -2.33
C ALA A 245 -7.64 0.78 -2.30
N LEU A 246 -6.74 1.76 -2.44
CA LEU A 246 -7.10 3.18 -2.56
C LEU A 246 -7.98 3.44 -3.79
N CYS A 247 -7.60 2.93 -4.95
CA CYS A 247 -8.39 3.13 -6.16
C CYS A 247 -9.75 2.42 -6.06
N ARG A 248 -9.80 1.18 -5.57
CA ARG A 248 -11.05 0.46 -5.34
C ARG A 248 -11.98 1.22 -4.41
N ALA A 249 -11.47 1.69 -3.27
CA ALA A 249 -12.25 2.46 -2.30
C ALA A 249 -12.77 3.77 -2.89
N ALA A 250 -11.96 4.47 -3.68
CA ALA A 250 -12.38 5.67 -4.38
C ALA A 250 -13.49 5.39 -5.41
N THR A 251 -13.36 4.29 -6.17
CA THR A 251 -14.39 3.84 -7.12
C THR A 251 -15.68 3.42 -6.42
N GLU A 252 -15.62 2.73 -5.29
CA GLU A 252 -16.80 2.41 -4.47
C GLU A 252 -17.47 3.67 -3.89
N LEU A 253 -16.70 4.73 -3.63
CA LEU A 253 -17.26 6.04 -3.24
C LEU A 253 -17.88 6.80 -4.43
N GLY A 254 -17.65 6.36 -5.66
CA GLY A 254 -18.14 6.99 -6.88
C GLY A 254 -17.15 7.93 -7.57
N LEU A 255 -15.86 7.93 -7.21
CA LEU A 255 -14.82 8.62 -7.98
C LEU A 255 -14.31 7.74 -9.12
N ALA A 256 -13.93 8.35 -10.24
CA ALA A 256 -13.06 7.69 -11.18
C ALA A 256 -11.67 7.63 -10.54
N ALA A 257 -11.04 6.45 -10.50
CA ALA A 257 -9.72 6.29 -9.92
C ALA A 257 -8.82 5.39 -10.78
N ARG A 258 -7.56 5.79 -10.97
CA ARG A 258 -6.59 5.02 -11.76
C ARG A 258 -5.21 5.00 -11.13
N ALA A 259 -4.66 3.81 -10.96
CA ALA A 259 -3.30 3.60 -10.47
C ALA A 259 -2.31 3.55 -11.64
N LEU A 260 -1.26 4.38 -11.59
CA LEU A 260 -0.29 4.53 -12.68
C LEU A 260 1.15 4.58 -12.13
N LYS A 261 2.11 4.28 -13.01
CA LYS A 261 3.51 4.68 -12.83
C LYS A 261 3.81 5.84 -13.76
N VAL A 262 4.12 7.01 -13.20
CA VAL A 262 4.35 8.26 -13.91
C VAL A 262 5.85 8.56 -13.91
N SER A 263 6.37 8.96 -15.07
CA SER A 263 7.77 9.38 -15.19
C SER A 263 7.97 10.79 -14.63
N LEU A 264 9.18 11.12 -14.19
CA LEU A 264 9.51 12.47 -13.70
C LEU A 264 9.19 13.57 -14.73
N ARG A 265 9.31 13.27 -16.02
CA ARG A 265 8.99 14.20 -17.12
C ARG A 265 7.50 14.54 -17.17
N ASN A 266 6.63 13.60 -16.82
CA ASN A 266 5.18 13.75 -16.87
C ASN A 266 4.58 14.21 -15.51
N LEU A 267 5.41 14.39 -14.49
CA LEU A 267 4.97 14.90 -13.18
C LEU A 267 4.20 16.25 -13.29
N PRO A 268 4.64 17.24 -14.11
CA PRO A 268 3.94 18.52 -14.22
C PRO A 268 2.64 18.48 -15.03
N THR A 269 2.43 17.44 -15.85
CA THR A 269 1.26 17.28 -16.72
C THR A 269 0.19 16.39 -16.10
N MET A 270 0.52 15.70 -15.01
CA MET A 270 -0.40 14.82 -14.30
C MET A 270 -1.64 15.58 -13.77
N PRO A 271 -2.84 14.96 -13.82
CA PRO A 271 -4.03 15.47 -13.15
C PRO A 271 -3.81 15.57 -11.63
N LEU A 272 -4.20 16.71 -11.06
CA LEU A 272 -4.06 17.00 -9.62
C LEU A 272 -5.43 17.39 -9.02
N PRO A 273 -5.67 17.06 -7.74
CA PRO A 273 -4.76 16.41 -6.80
C PRO A 273 -4.65 14.88 -7.03
N ALA A 274 -3.49 14.32 -6.71
CA ALA A 274 -3.19 12.90 -6.85
C ALA A 274 -2.57 12.36 -5.56
N ILE A 275 -2.81 11.08 -5.26
CA ILE A 275 -2.09 10.40 -4.16
C ILE A 275 -0.81 9.81 -4.74
N VAL A 276 0.33 10.09 -4.13
CA VAL A 276 1.65 9.62 -4.59
C VAL A 276 2.35 8.80 -3.52
N HIS A 277 3.12 7.83 -3.96
CA HIS A 277 3.91 6.98 -3.06
C HIS A 277 5.26 7.62 -2.75
N TRP A 278 5.53 7.84 -1.46
CA TRP A 278 6.66 8.61 -0.97
C TRP A 278 7.53 7.78 -0.03
N GLU A 279 8.85 7.84 -0.19
CA GLU A 279 9.87 7.19 0.67
C GLU A 279 9.70 5.66 0.88
N GLY A 280 8.87 5.00 0.08
CA GLY A 280 8.80 3.53 0.04
C GLY A 280 7.72 2.89 0.92
N ASN A 281 7.09 3.66 1.81
CA ASN A 281 6.05 3.17 2.73
C ASN A 281 4.97 4.21 3.09
N HIS A 282 4.99 5.40 2.47
CA HIS A 282 4.09 6.49 2.85
C HIS A 282 3.23 6.98 1.67
N TRP A 283 2.01 7.41 1.98
CA TRP A 283 1.09 7.99 1.00
C TRP A 283 0.85 9.46 1.35
N ILE A 284 1.11 10.33 0.37
CA ILE A 284 0.89 11.77 0.49
C ILE A 284 0.07 12.27 -0.69
N VAL A 285 -0.64 13.37 -0.52
CA VAL A 285 -1.41 14.00 -1.60
C VAL A 285 -0.59 15.10 -2.25
N LEU A 286 -0.21 14.90 -3.51
CA LEU A 286 0.35 15.95 -4.36
C LEU A 286 -0.79 16.78 -4.92
N TYR A 287 -0.79 18.09 -4.67
CA TYR A 287 -1.84 18.98 -5.17
C TYR A 287 -1.32 20.11 -6.06
N ASP A 288 0.00 20.30 -6.12
CA ASP A 288 0.60 21.36 -6.91
C ASP A 288 2.06 21.07 -7.27
N VAL A 289 2.44 21.34 -8.53
CA VAL A 289 3.78 21.13 -9.07
C VAL A 289 4.20 22.39 -9.84
N ASP A 290 5.21 23.08 -9.32
CA ASP A 290 5.89 24.18 -10.01
C ASP A 290 7.24 23.71 -10.60
N GLU A 291 7.97 24.61 -11.25
CA GLU A 291 9.32 24.37 -11.73
C GLU A 291 10.33 24.12 -10.59
N HIS A 292 10.15 24.80 -9.46
CA HIS A 292 11.12 24.80 -8.35
C HIS A 292 10.65 24.03 -7.11
N PHE A 293 9.33 23.98 -6.88
CA PHE A 293 8.74 23.43 -5.68
C PHE A 293 7.54 22.55 -6.03
N VAL A 294 7.27 21.59 -5.16
CA VAL A 294 6.01 20.87 -5.12
C VAL A 294 5.31 21.16 -3.81
N ARG A 295 3.97 21.11 -3.83
CA ARG A 295 3.19 21.16 -2.60
C ARG A 295 2.46 19.85 -2.38
N VAL A 296 2.67 19.31 -1.19
CA VAL A 296 2.10 18.04 -0.77
C VAL A 296 1.34 18.23 0.54
N ALA A 297 0.28 17.45 0.71
CA ALA A 297 -0.40 17.29 1.99
C ALA A 297 -0.05 15.91 2.52
N ASP A 298 0.75 15.91 3.58
CA ASP A 298 1.19 14.72 4.28
C ASP A 298 0.23 14.45 5.46
N PRO A 299 -0.43 13.28 5.53
CA PRO A 299 -1.30 12.92 6.65
C PRO A 299 -0.65 13.02 8.04
N ALA A 300 0.66 12.82 8.15
CA ALA A 300 1.41 12.88 9.40
C ALA A 300 1.96 14.29 9.69
N LEU A 301 2.47 14.98 8.66
CA LEU A 301 3.24 16.22 8.82
C LEU A 301 2.46 17.50 8.45
N GLY A 302 1.29 17.39 7.82
CA GLY A 302 0.50 18.55 7.40
C GLY A 302 0.80 19.00 5.97
N LEU A 303 0.58 20.29 5.70
CA LEU A 303 0.81 20.89 4.39
C LEU A 303 2.30 21.28 4.25
N LEU A 304 2.99 20.68 3.29
CA LEU A 304 4.42 20.89 3.07
C LEU A 304 4.70 21.50 1.69
N LYS A 305 5.72 22.36 1.63
CA LYS A 305 6.31 22.88 0.40
C LYS A 305 7.72 22.33 0.29
N ILE A 306 7.96 21.43 -0.66
CA ILE A 306 9.21 20.67 -0.78
C ILE A 306 9.94 21.13 -2.05
N PRO A 307 11.27 21.30 -2.02
CA PRO A 307 12.05 21.53 -3.24
C PRO A 307 11.83 20.39 -4.25
N ARG A 308 11.61 20.72 -5.52
CA ARG A 308 11.26 19.73 -6.54
C ARG A 308 12.29 18.60 -6.65
N ARG A 309 13.58 18.92 -6.58
CA ARG A 309 14.67 17.93 -6.62
C ARG A 309 14.62 16.94 -5.46
N GLU A 310 14.25 17.39 -4.27
CA GLU A 310 14.07 16.52 -3.12
C GLU A 310 12.84 15.62 -3.31
N PHE A 311 11.78 16.13 -3.92
CA PHE A 311 10.62 15.32 -4.24
C PHE A 311 10.95 14.23 -5.26
N GLU A 312 11.65 14.56 -6.32
CA GLU A 312 12.00 13.62 -7.38
C GLU A 312 12.92 12.49 -6.90
N SER A 313 13.75 12.71 -5.87
CA SER A 313 14.63 11.65 -5.32
C SER A 313 13.91 10.67 -4.41
N LYS A 314 12.82 11.11 -3.76
CA LYS A 314 12.04 10.32 -2.78
C LYS A 314 10.77 9.71 -3.34
N TRP A 315 10.24 10.28 -4.43
CA TRP A 315 9.05 9.77 -5.10
C TRP A 315 9.37 8.52 -5.92
N THR A 316 8.61 7.45 -5.73
CA THR A 316 8.87 6.17 -6.40
C THR A 316 8.28 6.09 -7.82
N GLY A 317 7.60 7.15 -8.27
CA GLY A 317 6.89 7.20 -9.56
C GLY A 317 5.47 6.65 -9.51
N TYR A 318 5.00 6.08 -8.40
CA TYR A 318 3.63 5.57 -8.29
C TYR A 318 2.66 6.67 -7.88
N ALA A 319 1.52 6.71 -8.56
CA ALA A 319 0.44 7.66 -8.29
C ALA A 319 -0.94 7.03 -8.50
N ALA A 320 -1.92 7.46 -7.71
CA ALA A 320 -3.34 7.29 -7.99
C ALA A 320 -3.92 8.64 -8.42
N LEU A 321 -4.54 8.62 -9.60
CA LEU A 321 -5.27 9.75 -10.16
C LEU A 321 -6.76 9.60 -9.85
N PHE A 322 -7.43 10.74 -9.74
CA PHE A 322 -8.85 10.79 -9.44
C PHE A 322 -9.55 11.81 -10.33
N ASP A 323 -10.74 11.46 -10.80
CA ASP A 323 -11.66 12.43 -11.37
C ASP A 323 -13.08 12.25 -10.81
N TYR A 324 -13.86 13.31 -10.95
CA TYR A 324 -15.24 13.36 -10.52
C TYR A 324 -16.10 12.49 -11.43
N THR A 325 -17.07 11.79 -10.84
CA THR A 325 -18.19 11.21 -11.58
C THR A 325 -19.49 11.57 -10.89
N VAL A 326 -20.60 11.50 -11.63
CA VAL A 326 -21.94 11.77 -11.08
C VAL A 326 -22.28 10.82 -9.93
N ALA A 327 -21.74 9.60 -9.91
CA ALA A 327 -21.94 8.66 -8.81
C ALA A 327 -21.39 9.18 -7.46
N PHE A 328 -20.38 10.05 -7.49
CA PHE A 328 -19.78 10.62 -6.28
C PHE A 328 -20.73 11.52 -5.49
N GLU A 329 -21.82 12.02 -6.10
CA GLU A 329 -22.82 12.81 -5.39
C GLU A 329 -23.54 12.01 -4.29
N ASN A 330 -23.57 10.69 -4.43
CA ASN A 330 -24.19 9.78 -3.46
C ASN A 330 -23.21 9.32 -2.37
N ALA A 331 -21.95 9.80 -2.40
CA ALA A 331 -20.97 9.46 -1.39
C ALA A 331 -21.45 9.87 0.02
N PRO A 332 -21.30 9.01 1.04
CA PRO A 332 -21.81 9.26 2.38
C PRO A 332 -21.09 10.45 3.02
N VAL A 333 -21.85 11.47 3.43
CA VAL A 333 -21.31 12.67 4.07
C VAL A 333 -21.43 12.55 5.58
N SER A 334 -20.31 12.70 6.27
CA SER A 334 -20.28 12.80 7.73
C SER A 334 -20.49 14.24 8.16
N ARG A 335 -21.49 14.46 9.02
CA ARG A 335 -21.66 15.71 9.77
C ARG A 335 -21.40 15.40 11.24
N PRO A 336 -20.30 15.88 11.83
CA PRO A 336 -20.08 15.69 13.26
C PRO A 336 -21.17 16.47 13.99
N THR A 337 -22.09 15.76 14.62
CA THR A 337 -23.21 16.36 15.35
C THR A 337 -23.12 15.91 16.80
N PHE A 338 -22.98 16.86 17.74
CA PHE A 338 -23.02 16.56 19.18
C PHE A 338 -24.38 16.02 19.64
N ALA A 339 -25.40 16.05 18.76
CA ALA A 339 -26.71 15.48 19.00
C ALA A 339 -26.66 14.01 19.43
N TRP A 340 -25.63 13.26 19.02
CA TRP A 340 -25.42 11.88 19.45
C TRP A 340 -25.18 11.73 20.98
N LEU A 341 -24.72 12.78 21.68
CA LEU A 341 -24.38 12.76 23.10
C LEU A 341 -25.60 13.05 23.98
N LEU A 342 -26.61 13.71 23.40
CA LEU A 342 -27.84 14.09 24.09
C LEU A 342 -28.56 12.91 24.77
N PRO A 343 -28.67 11.71 24.17
CA PRO A 343 -29.30 10.55 24.83
C PRO A 343 -28.55 10.07 26.07
N PHE A 344 -27.23 10.20 26.10
CA PHE A 344 -26.40 9.83 27.25
C PHE A 344 -26.56 10.85 28.38
N LEU A 345 -26.46 12.14 28.06
CA LEU A 345 -26.67 13.23 29.02
C LEU A 345 -28.11 13.28 29.52
N ALA A 346 -29.08 12.87 28.69
CA ALA A 346 -30.49 12.88 29.03
C ALA A 346 -30.84 11.98 30.22
N LYS A 347 -30.10 10.89 30.44
CA LYS A 347 -30.27 9.99 31.58
C LYS A 347 -29.80 10.62 32.91
N PHE A 348 -28.89 11.58 32.84
CA PHE A 348 -28.26 12.21 34.01
C PHE A 348 -28.72 13.65 34.23
N LYS A 349 -29.84 14.08 33.62
CA LYS A 349 -30.34 15.48 33.70
C LYS A 349 -30.45 15.98 35.13
N LEU A 350 -30.93 15.16 36.06
CA LEU A 350 -31.10 15.54 37.46
C LEU A 350 -29.76 15.81 38.15
N ILE A 351 -28.78 14.93 37.95
CA ILE A 351 -27.43 15.06 38.49
C ILE A 351 -26.73 16.26 37.87
N LEU A 352 -26.85 16.45 36.55
CA LEU A 352 -26.28 17.59 35.85
C LEU A 352 -26.82 18.91 36.42
N LEU A 353 -28.13 18.97 36.71
CA LEU A 353 -28.79 20.13 37.29
C LEU A 353 -28.34 20.39 38.74
N GLN A 354 -28.15 19.32 39.54
CA GLN A 354 -27.59 19.41 40.89
C GLN A 354 -26.14 19.92 40.87
N VAL A 355 -25.30 19.42 39.96
CA VAL A 355 -23.91 19.87 39.81
C VAL A 355 -23.83 21.33 39.38
N VAL A 356 -24.65 21.73 38.40
CA VAL A 356 -24.73 23.14 37.98
C VAL A 356 -25.22 24.02 39.13
N GLY A 357 -26.26 23.60 39.86
CA GLY A 357 -26.79 24.33 41.00
C GLY A 357 -25.77 24.50 42.14
N LEU A 358 -25.07 23.43 42.51
CA LEU A 358 -23.99 23.46 43.51
C LEU A 358 -22.82 24.33 43.05
N SER A 359 -22.42 24.23 41.78
CA SER A 359 -21.35 25.04 41.20
C SER A 359 -21.69 26.54 41.25
N VAL A 360 -22.91 26.92 40.87
CA VAL A 360 -23.40 28.31 40.97
C VAL A 360 -23.43 28.76 42.43
N GLY A 361 -23.91 27.92 43.34
CA GLY A 361 -23.94 28.23 44.77
C GLY A 361 -22.55 28.48 45.36
N VAL A 362 -21.57 27.62 45.05
CA VAL A 362 -20.18 27.78 45.48
C VAL A 362 -19.57 29.05 44.89
N THR A 363 -19.79 29.30 43.60
CA THR A 363 -19.26 30.50 42.93
C THR A 363 -19.84 31.78 43.53
N PHE A 364 -21.14 31.79 43.82
CA PHE A 364 -21.80 32.93 44.46
C PHE A 364 -21.29 33.17 45.89
N LEU A 365 -21.08 32.10 46.67
CA LEU A 365 -20.48 32.21 48.00
C LEU A 365 -19.05 32.76 47.94
N SER A 366 -18.23 32.32 46.98
CA SER A 366 -16.86 32.82 46.78
C SER A 366 -16.76 34.26 46.27
N LEU A 367 -17.85 34.84 45.80
CA LEU A 367 -17.93 36.25 45.39
C LEU A 367 -18.41 37.16 46.53
N LEU A 368 -19.09 36.59 47.53
CA LEU A 368 -19.66 37.30 48.68
C LEU A 368 -18.71 37.34 49.89
N PHE A 369 -17.85 36.34 50.02
CA PHE A 369 -16.81 36.21 51.04
C PHE A 369 -15.45 36.12 50.35
#